data_AF-A0A7Y3C1T8-F1
#
_entry.id   AF-A0A7Y3C1T8-F1
#
_cell.length_a   1.000
_cell.length_b   1.000
_cell.length_c   1.000
_cell.angle_alpha   90.00
_cell.angle_beta   90.00
_cell.angle_gamma   90.00
#
_symmetry.space_group_name_H-M   'P 1'
#
loop_
_entity.id
_entity.type
_entity.pdbx_description
1 polymer ?
#
loop_
_entity_poly.entity_id
_entity_poly.type
_entity_poly.pdbx_seq_one_letter_code
_entity_poly.pdbx_strand_id
1 'polypeptide(L)'
;MEHLSLEDLGRLVDDPPTTDEMRHLGSCEQCAKELDTLREQTQALGTLPEIMPPKGDWAAVEASLRSEGLVEDPGLFRKLGLARTPAWMKAAAAVLLFLSGTGTGAALASPGAGGLASTGLGEIATMEDAASAVRSAEESYVTAVSRYHELRAREDGEDLGVDPITRVAALEHLVMVSQAAVRQAPGDLFLNGFLASAVAERDAALRMVSTGQDNWF
;
A
#
# COMPACT_ATOMS: atom_id res chain seq x y z
N MET A 1 -28.06 -36.27 -15.70
CA MET A 1 -27.15 -36.19 -14.54
C MET A 1 -26.47 -34.84 -14.65
N GLU A 2 -26.44 -34.10 -13.56
CA GLU A 2 -25.84 -32.76 -13.53
C GLU A 2 -24.31 -32.90 -13.50
N HIS A 3 -23.62 -32.05 -14.26
CA HIS A 3 -22.15 -32.03 -14.32
C HIS A 3 -21.59 -31.28 -13.10
N LEU A 4 -20.32 -31.53 -12.76
CA LEU A 4 -19.61 -30.71 -11.79
C LEU A 4 -19.46 -29.28 -12.32
N SER A 5 -19.49 -28.30 -11.42
CA SER A 5 -19.25 -26.91 -11.79
C SER A 5 -17.79 -26.70 -12.20
N LEU A 6 -17.52 -25.65 -12.98
CA LEU A 6 -16.15 -25.30 -13.34
C LEU A 6 -15.30 -24.96 -12.11
N GLU A 7 -15.91 -24.39 -11.08
CA GLU A 7 -15.26 -24.05 -9.81
C GLU A 7 -14.84 -25.33 -9.06
N ASP A 8 -15.71 -26.34 -9.02
CA ASP A 8 -15.39 -27.65 -8.43
C ASP A 8 -14.27 -28.34 -9.21
N LEU A 9 -14.34 -28.36 -10.54
CA LEU A 9 -13.29 -28.93 -11.38
C LEU A 9 -11.95 -28.19 -11.22
N GLY A 10 -11.98 -26.86 -11.09
CA GLY A 10 -10.80 -26.04 -10.82
C GLY A 10 -10.14 -26.39 -9.49
N ARG A 11 -10.94 -26.56 -8.42
CA ARG A 11 -10.45 -27.01 -7.11
C ARG A 11 -9.73 -28.37 -7.19
N LEU A 12 -10.24 -29.30 -7.99
CA LEU A 12 -9.68 -30.66 -8.16
C LEU A 12 -8.34 -30.72 -8.93
N VAL A 13 -7.85 -29.58 -9.44
CA VAL A 13 -6.50 -29.47 -9.99
C VAL A 13 -5.47 -29.57 -8.86
N ASP A 14 -5.70 -28.87 -7.75
CA ASP A 14 -4.77 -28.77 -6.62
C ASP A 14 -5.16 -29.69 -5.45
N ASP A 15 -6.46 -29.92 -5.26
CA ASP A 15 -6.99 -30.72 -4.16
C ASP A 15 -7.43 -32.13 -4.59
N PRO A 16 -7.34 -33.14 -3.69
CA PRO A 16 -7.84 -34.48 -3.99
C PRO A 16 -9.38 -34.51 -4.04
N PRO A 17 -9.98 -35.30 -4.96
CA PRO A 17 -11.43 -35.44 -5.04
C PRO A 17 -12.00 -36.22 -3.86
N THR A 18 -13.23 -35.86 -3.49
CA THR A 18 -14.03 -36.68 -2.56
C THR A 18 -14.45 -38.00 -3.22
N THR A 19 -14.91 -38.96 -2.41
CA THR A 19 -15.35 -40.28 -2.91
C THR A 19 -16.48 -40.19 -3.94
N ASP A 20 -17.40 -39.24 -3.79
CA ASP A 20 -18.54 -39.07 -4.70
C ASP A 20 -18.12 -38.40 -6.01
N GLU A 21 -17.22 -37.41 -5.95
CA GLU A 21 -16.63 -36.78 -7.14
C GLU A 21 -15.79 -37.78 -7.94
N MET A 22 -14.99 -38.61 -7.26
CA MET A 22 -14.23 -39.67 -7.90
C MET A 22 -15.14 -40.68 -8.62
N ARG A 23 -16.29 -41.03 -8.01
CA ARG A 23 -17.30 -41.87 -8.67
C ARG A 23 -17.90 -41.18 -9.89
N HIS A 24 -18.20 -39.88 -9.78
CA HIS A 24 -18.72 -39.09 -10.89
C HIS A 24 -17.72 -39.04 -12.06
N LEU A 25 -16.46 -38.68 -11.80
CA LEU A 25 -15.39 -38.62 -12.81
C LEU A 25 -15.15 -39.97 -13.48
N GLY A 26 -15.30 -41.09 -12.76
CA GLY A 26 -15.23 -42.43 -13.35
C GLY A 26 -16.41 -42.79 -14.27
N SER A 27 -17.52 -42.04 -14.20
CA SER A 27 -18.75 -42.30 -14.98
C SER A 27 -19.07 -41.22 -16.02
N CYS A 28 -18.48 -40.02 -15.90
CA CYS A 28 -18.73 -38.87 -16.76
C CYS A 28 -17.46 -38.48 -17.53
N GLU A 29 -17.40 -38.88 -18.80
CA GLU A 29 -16.25 -38.60 -19.69
C GLU A 29 -16.02 -37.10 -19.91
N GLN A 30 -17.10 -36.31 -19.96
CA GLN A 30 -17.00 -34.86 -20.15
C GLN A 30 -16.26 -34.18 -18.99
N CYS A 31 -16.68 -34.43 -17.74
CA CYS A 31 -16.04 -33.84 -16.57
C CYS A 31 -14.60 -34.33 -16.39
N ALA A 32 -14.32 -35.61 -16.72
CA ALA A 32 -12.96 -36.13 -16.70
C ALA A 32 -12.06 -35.41 -17.71
N LYS A 33 -12.54 -35.22 -18.95
CA LYS A 33 -11.80 -34.52 -20.00
C LYS A 33 -11.58 -33.05 -19.69
N GLU A 34 -12.58 -32.37 -19.12
CA GLU A 34 -12.45 -30.98 -18.68
C GLU A 34 -11.40 -30.84 -17.58
N LEU A 35 -11.40 -31.73 -16.58
CA LEU A 35 -10.38 -31.74 -15.52
C LEU A 35 -8.97 -31.98 -16.06
N ASP A 36 -8.80 -32.94 -16.98
CA ASP A 36 -7.51 -33.21 -17.61
C ASP A 36 -7.00 -31.99 -18.40
N THR A 37 -7.90 -31.31 -19.12
CA THR A 37 -7.57 -30.07 -19.84
C THR A 37 -7.08 -28.97 -18.88
N LEU A 38 -7.75 -28.79 -17.74
CA LEU A 38 -7.33 -27.81 -16.73
C LEU A 38 -5.95 -28.15 -16.15
N ARG A 39 -5.69 -29.43 -15.87
CA ARG A 39 -4.38 -29.89 -15.37
C ARG A 39 -3.26 -29.66 -16.37
N GLU A 40 -3.49 -29.95 -17.65
CA GLU A 40 -2.52 -29.69 -18.72
C GLU A 40 -2.21 -28.19 -18.84
N GLN A 41 -3.23 -27.33 -18.76
CA GLN A 41 -3.05 -25.88 -18.80
C GLN A 41 -2.25 -25.37 -17.60
N THR A 42 -2.59 -25.80 -16.39
CA THR A 42 -1.85 -25.42 -15.18
C THR A 42 -0.40 -25.89 -15.25
N GLN A 43 -0.15 -27.10 -15.76
CA GLN A 43 1.21 -27.60 -15.96
C GLN A 43 1.98 -26.74 -16.98
N ALA A 44 1.36 -26.39 -18.11
CA ALA A 44 1.99 -25.55 -19.12
C ALA A 44 2.34 -24.16 -18.56
N LEU A 45 1.44 -23.56 -17.77
CA LEU A 45 1.69 -22.29 -17.09
C LEU A 45 2.83 -22.41 -16.06
N GLY A 46 2.90 -23.53 -15.33
CA GLY A 46 3.98 -23.80 -14.38
C GLY A 46 5.36 -23.97 -15.02
N THR A 47 5.45 -24.20 -16.33
CA THR A 47 6.74 -24.26 -17.05
C THR A 47 7.26 -22.91 -17.51
N LEU A 48 6.48 -21.84 -17.33
CA LEU A 48 6.93 -20.49 -17.68
C LEU A 48 8.13 -20.08 -16.81
N PRO A 49 9.06 -19.25 -17.32
CA PRO A 49 10.18 -18.75 -16.55
C PRO A 49 9.70 -18.08 -15.27
N GLU A 50 10.34 -18.40 -14.15
CA GLU A 50 10.03 -17.78 -12.87
C GLU A 50 10.41 -16.29 -12.93
N ILE A 51 9.39 -15.43 -12.97
CA ILE A 51 9.58 -13.99 -12.84
C ILE A 51 9.78 -13.74 -11.35
N MET A 52 11.05 -13.62 -10.95
CA MET A 52 11.36 -13.17 -9.60
C MET A 52 10.71 -11.80 -9.40
N PRO A 53 9.88 -11.61 -8.35
CA PRO A 53 9.39 -10.29 -8.03
C PRO A 53 10.59 -9.35 -7.87
N PRO A 54 10.46 -8.07 -8.26
CA PRO A 54 11.50 -7.10 -7.96
C PRO A 54 11.85 -7.22 -6.48
N LYS A 55 13.13 -7.01 -6.12
CA LYS A 55 13.57 -6.99 -4.72
C LYS A 55 12.93 -5.79 -4.02
N GLY A 56 11.64 -5.88 -3.78
CA GLY A 56 10.83 -4.92 -3.06
C GLY A 56 10.94 -5.19 -1.57
N ASP A 57 10.45 -4.22 -0.82
CA ASP A 57 10.57 -4.19 0.62
C ASP A 57 9.55 -5.17 1.23
N TRP A 58 9.94 -6.46 1.35
CA TRP A 58 9.14 -7.48 2.03
C TRP A 58 8.69 -7.04 3.43
N ALA A 59 9.45 -6.14 4.06
CA ALA A 59 9.08 -5.50 5.32
C ALA A 59 7.79 -4.65 5.20
N ALA A 60 7.57 -3.97 4.08
CA ALA A 60 6.34 -3.20 3.83
C ALA A 60 5.13 -4.13 3.67
N VAL A 61 5.29 -5.24 2.95
CA VAL A 61 4.23 -6.26 2.82
C VAL A 61 3.91 -6.88 4.18
N GLU A 62 4.93 -7.24 4.95
CA GLU A 62 4.76 -7.79 6.29
C GLU A 62 4.10 -6.78 7.24
N ALA A 63 4.42 -5.49 7.12
CA ALA A 63 3.76 -4.43 7.87
C ALA A 63 2.27 -4.29 7.49
N SER A 64 1.93 -4.36 6.20
CA SER A 64 0.53 -4.34 5.74
C SER A 64 -0.24 -5.54 6.30
N LEU A 65 0.32 -6.75 6.17
CA LEU A 65 -0.32 -7.98 6.65
C LEU A 65 -0.52 -7.98 8.17
N ARG A 66 0.40 -7.38 8.94
CA ARG A 66 0.21 -7.16 10.38
C ARG A 66 -0.89 -6.14 10.66
N SER A 67 -0.95 -5.05 9.89
CA SER A 67 -1.99 -4.02 10.06
C SER A 67 -3.40 -4.57 9.76
N GLU A 68 -3.49 -5.52 8.83
CA GLU A 68 -4.72 -6.23 8.47
C GLU A 68 -5.06 -7.39 9.43
N GLY A 69 -4.18 -7.68 10.40
CA GLY A 69 -4.36 -8.74 11.39
C GLY A 69 -4.24 -10.16 10.82
N LEU A 70 -3.73 -10.30 9.60
CA LEU A 70 -3.51 -11.59 8.95
C LEU A 70 -2.26 -12.31 9.49
N VAL A 71 -1.36 -11.57 10.13
CA VAL A 71 -0.16 -12.10 10.80
C VAL A 71 -0.21 -11.70 12.27
N GLU A 72 -0.17 -12.69 13.16
CA GLU A 72 -0.01 -12.46 14.60
C GLU A 72 1.36 -11.85 14.87
N ASP A 73 1.43 -10.60 15.34
CA ASP A 73 2.67 -10.07 15.90
C ASP A 73 2.82 -10.62 17.32
N PRO A 74 3.89 -11.37 17.64
CA PRO A 74 4.21 -11.67 19.02
C PRO A 74 4.54 -10.33 19.69
N GLY A 75 3.53 -9.73 20.33
CA GLY A 75 3.56 -8.34 20.77
C GLY A 75 4.81 -7.99 21.57
N LEU A 76 5.18 -6.71 21.55
CA LEU A 76 6.39 -6.15 22.19
C LEU A 76 6.65 -6.71 23.60
N PHE A 77 5.61 -6.93 24.40
CA PHE A 77 5.73 -7.52 25.74
C PHE A 77 6.30 -8.94 25.79
N ARG A 78 6.09 -9.75 24.75
CA ARG A 78 6.67 -11.10 24.61
C ARG A 78 8.09 -11.03 24.06
N LYS A 79 8.37 -10.12 23.12
CA LYS A 79 9.73 -9.86 22.57
C LYS A 79 10.70 -9.32 23.63
N LEU A 80 10.26 -8.42 24.52
CA LEU A 80 11.08 -7.90 25.61
C LEU A 80 11.06 -8.79 26.88
N GLY A 81 10.43 -9.97 26.85
CA GLY A 81 10.36 -10.86 28.02
C GLY A 81 9.54 -10.34 29.21
N LEU A 82 8.82 -9.22 29.06
CA LEU A 82 7.99 -8.63 30.11
C LEU A 82 6.69 -9.37 30.40
N ALA A 83 6.32 -10.34 29.55
CA ALA A 83 5.14 -11.18 29.72
C ALA A 83 5.12 -11.96 31.05
N ARG A 84 6.29 -12.15 31.70
CA ARG A 84 6.43 -12.75 33.04
C ARG A 84 7.02 -11.79 34.09
N THR A 85 6.63 -10.52 34.07
CA THR A 85 7.04 -9.61 35.15
C THR A 85 6.25 -9.91 36.45
N PRO A 86 6.93 -10.25 37.55
CA PRO A 86 6.27 -10.52 38.83
C PRO A 86 5.65 -9.23 39.40
N ALA A 87 4.52 -9.36 40.09
CA ALA A 87 3.67 -8.23 40.49
C ALA A 87 4.39 -7.13 41.29
N TRP A 88 5.42 -7.50 42.07
CA TRP A 88 6.22 -6.55 42.85
C TRP A 88 7.06 -5.59 41.98
N MET A 89 7.47 -6.03 40.78
CA MET A 89 8.27 -5.21 39.85
C MET A 89 7.41 -4.12 39.19
N LYS A 90 6.11 -4.39 38.96
CA LYS A 90 5.16 -3.37 38.48
C LYS A 90 4.93 -2.26 39.51
N ALA A 91 4.83 -2.63 40.80
CA ALA A 91 4.70 -1.67 41.89
C ALA A 91 5.97 -0.80 42.04
N ALA A 92 7.16 -1.40 41.95
CA ALA A 92 8.42 -0.66 41.99
C ALA A 92 8.56 0.33 40.82
N ALA A 93 8.20 -0.09 39.60
CA ALA A 93 8.20 0.79 38.43
C ALA A 93 7.21 1.95 38.57
N ALA A 94 6.01 1.71 39.12
CA ALA A 94 5.02 2.77 39.37
C ALA A 94 5.54 3.81 40.37
N VAL A 95 6.21 3.39 41.44
CA VAL A 95 6.82 4.28 42.44
C VAL A 95 7.97 5.09 41.84
N LEU A 96 8.84 4.46 41.04
CA LEU A 96 9.94 5.15 40.36
C LEU A 96 9.43 6.16 39.32
N LEU A 97 8.39 5.82 38.55
CA LEU A 97 7.76 6.75 37.61
C LEU A 97 7.12 7.93 38.34
N PHE A 98 6.40 7.68 39.44
CA PHE A 98 5.79 8.72 40.27
C PHE A 98 6.83 9.68 40.90
N LEU A 99 7.96 9.14 41.37
CA LEU A 99 9.08 9.92 41.89
C LEU A 99 9.84 10.67 40.78
N SER A 100 9.92 10.10 39.57
CA SER A 100 10.53 10.78 38.42
C SER A 100 9.67 11.92 37.87
N GLY A 101 8.34 11.79 37.90
CA GLY A 101 7.40 12.82 37.44
C GLY A 101 7.30 14.05 38.36
N THR A 102 7.67 13.93 39.63
CA THR A 102 7.70 15.06 40.58
C THR A 102 8.93 15.96 40.39
N GLY A 103 10.02 15.46 39.80
CA GLY A 103 11.22 16.26 39.51
C GLY A 103 11.09 17.18 38.29
N THR A 104 10.37 16.77 37.25
CA THR A 104 10.23 17.54 36.00
C THR A 104 9.19 18.65 36.06
N GLY A 105 8.19 18.56 36.94
CA GLY A 105 7.16 19.60 37.09
C GLY A 105 7.68 20.93 37.66
N ALA A 106 8.73 20.90 38.48
CA ALA A 106 9.31 22.11 39.07
C ALA A 106 10.25 22.87 38.12
N ALA A 107 10.82 22.21 37.10
CA ALA A 107 11.72 22.84 36.15
C ALA A 107 11.00 23.69 35.08
N LEU A 108 9.73 23.38 34.78
CA LEU A 108 8.89 24.18 33.86
C LEU A 108 8.33 25.47 34.49
N ALA A 109 8.49 25.65 35.80
CA ALA A 109 8.11 26.88 36.49
C ALA A 109 9.24 27.94 36.52
N SER A 110 10.38 27.67 35.89
CA SER A 110 11.48 28.63 35.77
C SER A 110 11.45 29.29 34.39
N PRO A 111 11.05 30.57 34.27
CA PRO A 111 11.06 31.27 32.99
C PRO A 111 12.50 31.70 32.70
N GLY A 112 13.27 30.84 32.04
CA GLY A 112 14.64 31.18 31.66
C GLY A 112 15.39 30.05 30.96
N ALA A 113 15.73 30.32 29.70
CA ALA A 113 16.72 29.62 28.87
C ALA A 113 16.30 28.26 28.30
N GLY A 114 15.69 28.32 27.11
CA GLY A 114 15.48 27.18 26.23
C GLY A 114 14.88 27.64 24.91
N GLY A 115 15.62 28.46 24.15
CA GLY A 115 15.23 28.90 22.82
C GLY A 115 15.22 27.72 21.85
N LEU A 116 14.12 26.97 21.83
CA LEU A 116 13.72 26.24 20.65
C LEU A 116 13.26 27.28 19.64
N ALA A 117 13.89 27.26 18.48
CA ALA A 117 13.47 28.04 17.32
C ALA A 117 11.96 27.82 17.12
N SER A 118 11.19 28.85 17.44
CA SER A 118 9.80 28.98 17.07
C SER A 118 9.77 29.10 15.55
N THR A 119 9.76 27.97 14.85
CA THR A 119 9.21 27.93 13.49
C THR A 119 7.82 28.51 13.59
N GLY A 120 7.63 29.67 12.95
CA GLY A 120 6.48 30.54 13.13
C GLY A 120 5.16 29.83 12.90
N LEU A 121 4.62 29.25 13.96
CA LEU A 121 3.19 29.18 14.18
C LEU A 121 2.86 30.51 14.84
N GLY A 122 2.59 31.53 14.03
CA GLY A 122 1.82 32.67 14.54
C GLY A 122 0.61 32.11 15.28
N GLU A 123 0.33 32.63 16.48
CA GLU A 123 -0.72 32.11 17.35
C GLU A 123 -2.01 31.91 16.55
N ILE A 124 -2.35 30.65 16.29
CA ILE A 124 -3.53 30.29 15.49
C ILE A 124 -4.74 30.52 16.38
N ALA A 125 -5.24 31.76 16.37
CA ALA A 125 -6.34 32.20 17.22
C ALA A 125 -7.69 32.05 16.53
N THR A 126 -7.72 32.07 15.18
CA THR A 126 -8.96 32.01 14.40
C THR A 126 -8.96 30.89 13.36
N MET A 127 -10.15 30.52 12.90
CA MET A 127 -10.32 29.52 11.83
C MET A 127 -9.68 29.98 10.51
N GLU A 128 -9.64 31.29 10.23
CA GLU A 128 -8.98 31.83 9.03
C GLU A 128 -7.45 31.74 9.14
N ASP A 129 -6.90 31.96 10.35
CA ASP A 129 -5.46 31.77 10.61
C ASP A 129 -5.07 30.31 10.42
N ALA A 130 -5.91 29.37 10.89
CA ALA A 130 -5.70 27.94 10.69
C ALA A 130 -5.75 27.55 9.21
N ALA A 131 -6.74 28.06 8.46
CA ALA A 131 -6.84 27.82 7.03
C ALA A 131 -5.63 28.37 6.26
N SER A 132 -5.14 29.55 6.65
CA SER A 132 -3.95 30.17 6.06
C SER A 132 -2.67 29.39 6.38
N ALA A 133 -2.55 28.87 7.60
CA ALA A 133 -1.43 28.01 8.00
C ALA A 133 -1.42 26.67 7.25
N VAL A 134 -2.60 26.08 6.98
CA VAL A 134 -2.70 24.86 6.16
C VAL A 134 -2.24 25.13 4.72
N ARG A 135 -2.71 26.23 4.11
CA ARG A 135 -2.32 26.60 2.73
C ARG A 135 -0.80 26.82 2.60
N SER A 136 -0.18 27.51 3.56
CA SER A 136 1.26 27.76 3.53
C SER A 136 2.09 26.49 3.78
N ALA A 137 1.59 25.58 4.64
CA ALA A 137 2.21 24.28 4.86
C ALA A 137 2.13 23.39 3.60
N GLU A 138 1.00 23.41 2.90
CA GLU A 138 0.82 22.68 1.64
C GLU A 138 1.78 23.18 0.56
N GLU A 139 1.87 24.49 0.36
CA GLU A 139 2.81 25.10 -0.59
C GLU A 139 4.27 24.73 -0.26
N SER A 140 4.62 24.76 1.03
CA SER A 140 5.94 24.37 1.52
C SER A 140 6.23 22.89 1.24
N TYR A 141 5.24 22.01 1.45
CA TYR A 141 5.34 20.58 1.16
C TYR A 141 5.55 20.31 -0.33
N VAL A 142 4.72 20.90 -1.20
CA VAL A 142 4.82 20.74 -2.66
C VAL A 142 6.19 21.21 -3.16
N THR A 143 6.67 22.33 -2.64
CA THR A 143 8.00 22.86 -2.98
C THR A 143 9.12 21.92 -2.53
N ALA A 144 9.03 21.37 -1.32
CA ALA A 144 10.02 20.45 -0.76
C ALA A 144 10.10 19.13 -1.56
N VAL A 145 8.94 18.56 -1.93
CA VAL A 145 8.86 17.34 -2.74
C VAL A 145 9.45 17.57 -4.13
N SER A 146 9.10 18.67 -4.79
CA SER A 146 9.66 19.03 -6.10
C SER A 146 11.19 19.14 -6.06
N ARG A 147 11.72 19.84 -5.05
CA ARG A 147 13.17 19.99 -4.86
C ARG A 147 13.86 18.65 -4.58
N TYR A 148 13.23 17.77 -3.81
CA TYR A 148 13.75 16.42 -3.56
C TYR A 148 13.86 15.62 -4.86
N HIS A 149 12.82 15.65 -5.70
CA HIS A 149 12.85 14.96 -7.00
C HIS A 149 13.93 15.53 -7.93
N GLU A 150 14.11 16.86 -7.98
CA GLU A 150 15.18 17.49 -8.76
C GLU A 150 16.58 17.10 -8.29
N LEU A 151 16.80 16.93 -6.98
CA LEU A 151 18.09 16.50 -6.44
C LEU A 151 18.33 15.03 -6.76
N ARG A 152 17.31 14.18 -6.60
CA ARG A 152 17.38 12.76 -6.97
C ARG A 152 17.69 12.58 -8.46
N ALA A 153 17.08 13.40 -9.32
CA ALA A 153 17.35 13.45 -10.76
C ALA A 153 18.84 13.68 -11.09
N ARG A 154 19.45 14.62 -10.37
CA ARG A 154 20.86 15.00 -10.56
C ARG A 154 21.82 13.95 -10.03
N GLU A 155 21.44 13.26 -8.96
CA GLU A 155 22.26 12.23 -8.30
C GLU A 155 22.28 10.92 -9.11
N ASP A 156 21.14 10.52 -9.67
CA ASP A 156 21.04 9.31 -10.49
C ASP A 156 21.68 9.47 -11.90
N GLY A 157 22.08 10.70 -12.28
CA GLY A 157 22.82 10.96 -13.53
C GLY A 157 22.05 10.65 -14.82
N GLU A 158 20.77 10.30 -14.70
CA GLU A 158 19.91 9.83 -15.77
C GLU A 158 18.80 10.87 -15.97
N ASP A 159 18.58 11.23 -17.23
CA ASP A 159 17.48 12.08 -17.64
C ASP A 159 16.20 11.49 -17.03
N LEU A 160 15.60 12.16 -16.02
CA LEU A 160 14.27 11.83 -15.51
C LEU A 160 13.19 12.17 -16.56
N GLY A 161 13.47 11.92 -17.84
CA GLY A 161 12.43 11.55 -18.77
C GLY A 161 11.81 10.29 -18.19
N VAL A 162 10.79 10.46 -17.34
CA VAL A 162 9.90 9.36 -16.95
C VAL A 162 9.54 8.70 -18.26
N ASP A 163 10.06 7.50 -18.47
CA ASP A 163 9.86 6.77 -19.70
C ASP A 163 8.36 6.87 -20.02
N PRO A 164 7.98 7.42 -21.19
CA PRO A 164 6.60 7.69 -21.50
C PRO A 164 5.71 6.46 -21.30
N ILE A 165 6.26 5.26 -21.49
CA ILE A 165 5.58 3.98 -21.23
C ILE A 165 5.34 3.78 -19.73
N THR A 166 6.36 3.96 -18.90
CA THR A 166 6.24 3.92 -17.43
C THR A 166 5.22 4.94 -16.90
N ARG A 167 5.17 6.15 -17.48
CA ARG A 167 4.16 7.16 -17.12
C ARG A 167 2.74 6.73 -17.46
N VAL A 168 2.53 6.15 -18.65
CA VAL A 168 1.23 5.62 -19.07
C VAL A 168 0.78 4.51 -18.13
N ALA A 169 1.66 3.57 -17.77
CA ALA A 169 1.34 2.48 -16.85
C ALA A 169 0.90 3.00 -15.46
N ALA A 170 1.58 4.03 -14.94
CA ALA A 170 1.19 4.67 -13.68
C ALA A 170 -0.18 5.35 -13.78
N LEU A 171 -0.47 6.04 -14.88
CA LEU A 171 -1.75 6.72 -15.12
C LEU A 171 -2.90 5.71 -15.31
N GLU A 172 -2.66 4.58 -15.97
CA GLU A 172 -3.64 3.49 -16.08
C GLU A 172 -4.04 2.92 -14.71
N HIS A 173 -3.05 2.71 -13.83
CA HIS A 173 -3.30 2.27 -12.47
C HIS A 173 -4.11 3.32 -11.68
N LEU A 174 -3.77 4.62 -11.81
CA LEU A 174 -4.52 5.70 -11.17
C LEU A 174 -5.97 5.78 -11.65
N VAL A 175 -6.21 5.59 -12.95
CA VAL A 175 -7.57 5.54 -13.52
C VAL A 175 -8.34 4.35 -12.93
N MET A 176 -7.73 3.16 -12.88
CA MET A 176 -8.35 1.96 -12.31
C MET A 176 -8.77 2.17 -10.85
N VAL A 177 -7.87 2.69 -10.00
CA VAL A 177 -8.16 2.95 -8.58
C VAL A 177 -9.24 4.02 -8.42
N SER A 178 -9.17 5.09 -9.22
CA SER A 178 -10.16 6.18 -9.16
C SER A 178 -11.56 5.72 -9.57
N GLN A 179 -11.68 4.83 -10.55
CA GLN A 179 -12.96 4.20 -10.92
C GLN A 179 -13.55 3.35 -9.79
N ALA A 180 -12.70 2.65 -9.02
CA ALA A 180 -13.15 1.94 -7.83
C ALA A 180 -13.67 2.90 -6.75
N ALA A 181 -12.95 4.01 -6.51
CA ALA A 181 -13.35 5.05 -5.57
C ALA A 181 -14.69 5.72 -5.95
N VAL A 182 -14.87 6.09 -7.23
CA VAL A 182 -16.13 6.67 -7.73
C VAL A 182 -17.30 5.69 -7.60
N ARG A 183 -17.08 4.38 -7.79
CA ARG A 183 -18.14 3.37 -7.57
C ARG A 183 -18.60 3.32 -6.11
N GLN A 184 -17.70 3.59 -5.16
CA GLN A 184 -18.02 3.60 -3.73
C GLN A 184 -18.74 4.89 -3.31
N ALA A 185 -18.43 6.03 -3.95
CA ALA A 185 -19.03 7.33 -3.67
C ALA A 185 -19.36 8.10 -4.96
N PRO A 186 -20.42 7.73 -5.69
CA PRO A 186 -20.72 8.28 -7.02
C PRO A 186 -21.12 9.77 -7.00
N GLY A 187 -21.60 10.27 -5.86
CA GLY A 187 -21.99 11.68 -5.67
C GLY A 187 -20.85 12.60 -5.26
N ASP A 188 -19.64 12.08 -5.05
CA ASP A 188 -18.50 12.89 -4.62
C ASP A 188 -17.90 13.67 -5.81
N LEU A 189 -18.01 15.01 -5.76
CA LEU A 189 -17.53 15.89 -6.82
C LEU A 189 -16.00 15.80 -6.99
N PHE A 190 -15.25 15.61 -5.90
CA PHE A 190 -13.79 15.55 -5.95
C PHE A 190 -13.31 14.29 -6.67
N LEU A 191 -13.88 13.13 -6.33
CA LEU A 191 -13.50 11.85 -6.96
C LEU A 191 -13.85 11.83 -8.45
N ASN A 192 -15.00 12.39 -8.82
CA ASN A 192 -15.39 12.52 -10.22
C ASN A 192 -14.45 13.47 -11.00
N GLY A 193 -14.08 14.61 -10.41
CA GLY A 193 -13.11 15.54 -11.00
C GLY A 193 -11.72 14.93 -11.16
N PHE A 194 -11.25 14.21 -10.14
CA PHE A 194 -9.96 13.53 -10.16
C PHE A 194 -9.89 12.41 -11.20
N LEU A 195 -10.94 11.59 -11.32
CA LEU A 195 -11.02 10.57 -12.37
C LEU A 195 -10.97 11.20 -13.77
N ALA A 196 -11.70 12.30 -13.98
CA ALA A 196 -11.69 13.01 -15.26
C ALA A 196 -10.30 13.58 -15.60
N SER A 197 -9.58 14.15 -14.63
CA SER A 197 -8.22 14.65 -14.85
C SER A 197 -7.23 13.52 -15.13
N ALA A 198 -7.30 12.41 -14.39
CA ALA A 198 -6.43 11.26 -14.58
C ALA A 198 -6.61 10.62 -15.97
N VAL A 199 -7.85 10.50 -16.45
CA VAL A 199 -8.15 10.01 -17.80
C VAL A 199 -7.59 10.96 -18.87
N ALA A 200 -7.79 12.26 -18.71
CA ALA A 200 -7.29 13.25 -19.67
C ALA A 200 -5.76 13.24 -19.77
N GLU A 201 -5.07 13.09 -18.63
CA GLU A 201 -3.61 13.02 -18.58
C GLU A 201 -3.08 11.73 -19.21
N ARG A 202 -3.72 10.58 -18.96
CA ARG A 202 -3.39 9.30 -19.63
C ARG A 202 -3.50 9.43 -21.14
N ASP A 203 -4.60 10.00 -21.63
CA ASP A 203 -4.85 10.13 -23.07
C ASP A 203 -3.88 11.14 -23.73
N ALA A 204 -3.38 12.14 -22.97
CA ALA A 204 -2.30 13.01 -23.43
C ALA A 204 -0.95 12.27 -23.49
N ALA A 205 -0.62 11.47 -22.47
CA ALA A 205 0.60 10.68 -22.44
C ALA A 205 0.65 9.63 -23.56
N LEU A 206 -0.46 8.92 -23.81
CA LEU A 206 -0.60 7.98 -24.93
C LEU A 206 -0.35 8.65 -26.29
N ARG A 207 -0.86 9.87 -26.49
CA ARG A 207 -0.59 10.64 -27.71
C ARG A 207 0.89 10.97 -27.85
N MET A 208 1.56 11.39 -26.77
CA MET A 208 3.00 11.66 -26.78
C MET A 208 3.83 10.41 -27.15
N VAL A 209 3.47 9.23 -26.61
CA VAL A 209 4.11 7.96 -26.97
C VAL A 209 3.92 7.66 -28.46
N SER A 210 2.69 7.79 -28.96
CA SER A 210 2.38 7.51 -30.37
C SER A 210 3.14 8.44 -31.33
N THR A 211 3.31 9.71 -30.99
CA THR A 211 4.05 10.68 -31.81
C THR A 211 5.58 10.57 -31.67
N GLY A 212 6.07 10.04 -30.56
CA GLY A 212 7.50 9.84 -30.31
C GLY A 212 8.07 8.59 -30.99
N GLN A 213 7.22 7.64 -31.38
CA GLN A 213 7.60 6.37 -32.01
C GLN A 213 7.66 6.39 -33.54
N ASP A 214 7.49 7.53 -34.21
CA ASP A 214 7.57 7.65 -35.69
C ASP A 214 8.97 7.38 -36.29
N ASN A 215 9.96 6.99 -35.48
CA ASN A 215 11.33 6.63 -35.91
C ASN A 215 11.66 5.14 -35.72
N TRP A 216 10.71 4.23 -35.97
CA TRP A 216 10.97 2.78 -36.02
C TRP A 216 10.48 2.17 -37.35
N PHE A 217 11.37 2.24 -38.36
CA PHE A 217 11.50 1.25 -39.43
C PHE A 217 12.82 0.49 -39.23
#